data_AF-A0A938Z708-F1
#
_entry.id   AF-A0A938Z708-F1
#
_cell.length_a   1.000
_cell.length_b   1.000
_cell.length_c   1.000
_cell.angle_alpha   90.00
_cell.angle_beta   90.00
_cell.angle_gamma   90.00
#
_symmetry.space_group_name_H-M   'P 1'
#
loop_
_entity.id
_entity.type
_entity.pdbx_description
1 polymer ?
#
loop_
_entity_poly.entity_id
_entity_poly.type
_entity_poly.pdbx_seq_one_letter_code
_entity_poly.pdbx_strand_id
1 'polypeptide(L)'
;MINFGVEHAKGDYLLLLNNDTEVMTPDCIEEMMGYLQRPDAGVVGAKLYFADHLVQHAGIVVGVRGTLAHANQDFSARREGYLARAVRPGNFSAVTGACQMVRRDVYLLIYITIARYFYDKFVQAYINRYNPI
;
A
#
# COMPACT_ATOMS: atom_id res chain seq x y z
N MET A 1 5.37 0.41 18.59
CA MET A 1 6.18 1.49 18.01
C MET A 1 5.33 2.44 17.15
N ILE A 2 4.53 1.94 16.20
CA ILE A 2 3.71 2.78 15.32
C ILE A 2 2.77 3.73 16.10
N ASN A 3 1.96 3.21 17.03
CA ASN A 3 0.98 4.04 17.76
C ASN A 3 1.64 5.21 18.51
N PHE A 4 2.77 4.95 19.17
CA PHE A 4 3.56 5.97 19.82
C PHE A 4 4.06 7.03 18.83
N GLY A 5 4.54 6.61 17.65
CA GLY A 5 4.93 7.55 16.59
C GLY A 5 3.75 8.39 16.10
N VAL A 6 2.56 7.81 15.97
CA VAL A 6 1.34 8.50 15.53
C VAL A 6 0.91 9.58 16.52
N GLU A 7 1.04 9.33 17.83
CA GLU A 7 0.76 10.33 18.89
C GLU A 7 1.63 11.59 18.76
N HIS A 8 2.84 11.45 18.21
CA HIS A 8 3.79 12.56 18.04
C HIS A 8 3.77 13.17 16.63
N ALA A 9 3.17 12.48 15.65
CA ALA A 9 3.07 12.94 14.27
C ALA A 9 2.03 14.07 14.13
N LYS A 10 2.36 15.10 13.34
CA LYS A 10 1.51 16.30 13.16
C LYS A 10 0.78 16.38 11.82
N GLY A 11 1.22 15.67 10.78
CA GLY A 11 0.63 15.78 9.43
C GLY A 11 -0.64 14.96 9.23
N ASP A 12 -1.65 15.48 8.52
CA ASP A 12 -2.98 14.86 8.36
C ASP A 12 -3.00 13.47 7.71
N TYR A 13 -1.87 13.09 7.12
CA TYR A 13 -1.62 11.80 6.51
C TYR A 13 -0.42 11.17 7.21
N LEU A 14 -0.53 9.87 7.49
CA LEU A 14 0.48 9.08 8.16
C LEU A 14 1.08 8.11 7.15
N LEU A 15 2.38 8.20 6.91
CA LEU A 15 3.13 7.18 6.16
C LEU A 15 3.70 6.17 7.15
N LEU A 16 3.23 4.94 7.06
CA LEU A 16 3.75 3.81 7.82
C LEU A 16 4.71 3.04 6.91
N LEU A 17 5.96 2.93 7.34
CA LEU A 17 7.02 2.32 6.57
C LEU A 17 7.83 1.41 7.48
N ASN A 18 8.08 0.18 7.04
CA ASN A 18 8.98 -0.71 7.73
C ASN A 18 10.44 -0.22 7.62
N ASN A 19 11.24 -0.53 8.63
CA ASN A 19 12.64 -0.10 8.74
C ASN A 19 13.60 -0.78 7.75
N ASP A 20 13.13 -1.79 7.01
CA ASP A 20 13.86 -2.53 5.99
C ASP A 20 13.39 -2.19 4.56
N THR A 21 12.64 -1.09 4.39
CA THR A 21 12.11 -0.65 3.10
C THR A 21 12.90 0.54 2.56
N GLU A 22 13.19 0.51 1.26
CA GLU A 22 13.85 1.61 0.53
C GLU A 22 12.88 2.25 -0.47
N VAL A 23 12.91 3.57 -0.57
CA VAL A 23 12.16 4.32 -1.59
C VAL A 23 12.87 4.20 -2.93
N MET A 24 12.24 3.53 -3.89
CA MET A 24 12.79 3.36 -5.24
C MET A 24 12.53 4.54 -6.17
N THR A 25 11.50 5.37 -5.91
CA THR A 25 11.20 6.55 -6.73
C THR A 25 10.99 7.80 -5.89
N PRO A 26 11.53 8.95 -6.31
CA PRO A 26 11.51 10.17 -5.52
C PRO A 26 10.11 10.79 -5.33
N ASP A 27 9.18 10.45 -6.21
CA ASP A 27 7.80 10.94 -6.29
C ASP A 27 6.77 10.03 -5.62
N CYS A 28 7.23 8.97 -4.95
CA CYS A 28 6.33 7.95 -4.41
C CYS A 28 5.33 8.50 -3.39
N ILE A 29 5.76 9.45 -2.57
CA ILE A 29 4.94 10.05 -1.50
C ILE A 29 3.85 10.90 -2.14
N GLU A 30 4.20 11.69 -3.16
CA GLU A 30 3.29 12.54 -3.92
C GLU A 30 2.25 11.70 -4.66
N GLU A 31 2.65 10.60 -5.29
CA GLU A 31 1.73 9.68 -5.96
C GLU A 31 0.75 9.05 -4.95
N MET A 32 1.25 8.55 -3.81
CA MET A 32 0.42 8.00 -2.74
C MET A 32 -0.59 9.02 -2.21
N MET A 33 -0.12 10.25 -1.98
CA MET A 33 -0.93 11.36 -1.51
C MET A 33 -1.99 11.75 -2.55
N GLY A 34 -1.65 11.72 -3.84
CA GLY A 34 -2.58 11.98 -4.95
C GLY A 34 -3.78 11.03 -4.93
N TYR A 35 -3.57 9.74 -4.70
CA TYR A 35 -4.67 8.78 -4.55
C TYR A 35 -5.50 9.01 -3.28
N LEU A 36 -4.87 9.42 -2.18
CA LEU A 36 -5.57 9.76 -0.93
C LEU A 36 -6.33 11.09 -0.96
N GLN A 37 -6.19 11.90 -2.02
CA GLN A 37 -7.08 13.05 -2.22
C GLN A 37 -8.51 12.63 -2.55
N ARG A 38 -8.71 11.39 -2.99
CA ARG A 38 -10.05 10.89 -3.27
C ARG A 38 -10.81 10.67 -1.95
N PRO A 39 -12.06 11.15 -1.83
CA PRO A 39 -12.82 11.03 -0.59
C PRO A 39 -13.19 9.59 -0.22
N ASP A 40 -13.19 8.67 -1.20
CA ASP A 40 -13.45 7.24 -1.04
C ASP A 40 -12.20 6.42 -0.64
N ALA A 41 -11.01 7.03 -0.69
CA ALA A 41 -9.75 6.38 -0.33
C ALA A 41 -9.41 6.64 1.16
N GLY A 42 -9.30 5.57 1.95
CA GLY A 42 -8.92 5.66 3.36
C GLY A 42 -7.45 5.38 3.61
N VAL A 43 -6.89 4.46 2.85
CA VAL A 43 -5.48 4.04 2.90
C VAL A 43 -4.98 3.72 1.50
N VAL A 44 -3.71 4.01 1.27
CA VAL A 44 -2.98 3.75 0.04
C VAL A 44 -1.75 2.90 0.32
N GLY A 45 -1.65 1.73 -0.30
CA GLY A 45 -0.44 0.89 -0.25
C GLY A 45 0.53 1.20 -1.39
N ALA A 46 1.81 0.91 -1.20
CA ALA A 46 2.79 0.95 -2.28
C ALA A 46 2.91 -0.40 -3.00
N LYS A 47 3.39 -0.42 -4.25
CA LYS A 47 3.93 -1.67 -4.84
C LYS A 47 5.32 -1.94 -4.27
N LEU A 48 5.54 -3.15 -3.75
CA LEU A 48 6.81 -3.55 -3.14
C LEU A 48 7.47 -4.67 -3.92
N TYR A 49 8.80 -4.69 -3.86
CA TYR A 49 9.64 -5.71 -4.47
C TYR A 49 10.48 -6.40 -3.40
N PHE A 50 10.72 -7.69 -3.60
CA PHE A 50 11.77 -8.40 -2.91
C PHE A 50 13.14 -7.94 -3.43
N ALA A 51 14.22 -8.32 -2.72
CA ALA A 51 15.58 -7.98 -3.10
C ALA A 51 16.01 -8.54 -4.48
N ASP A 52 15.33 -9.60 -4.96
CA ASP A 52 15.53 -10.19 -6.29
C ASP A 52 14.68 -9.52 -7.40
N HIS A 53 14.05 -8.38 -7.09
CA HIS A 53 13.19 -7.60 -7.99
C HIS A 53 11.88 -8.27 -8.41
N LEU A 54 11.51 -9.39 -7.78
CA LEU A 54 10.17 -9.93 -7.90
C LEU A 54 9.17 -9.13 -7.05
N VAL A 55 7.92 -9.08 -7.49
CA VAL A 55 6.85 -8.39 -6.76
C VAL A 55 6.59 -9.10 -5.43
N GLN A 56 6.75 -8.36 -4.33
CA GLN A 56 6.38 -8.78 -2.98
C GLN A 56 4.93 -8.41 -2.66
N HIS A 57 4.51 -7.22 -3.07
CA HIS A 57 3.17 -6.72 -2.80
C HIS A 57 2.66 -5.85 -3.95
N ALA A 58 1.50 -6.19 -4.48
CA ALA A 58 0.75 -5.35 -5.41
C ALA A 58 -0.76 -5.38 -5.08
N GLY A 59 -1.08 -5.14 -3.80
CA GLY A 59 -2.41 -5.30 -3.24
C GLY A 59 -2.68 -6.71 -2.69
N ILE A 60 -3.68 -6.82 -1.82
CA ILE A 60 -4.16 -8.10 -1.25
C ILE A 60 -5.61 -8.34 -1.69
N VAL A 61 -5.91 -9.57 -2.07
CA VAL A 61 -7.28 -10.02 -2.37
C VAL A 61 -7.70 -11.01 -1.29
N VAL A 62 -8.88 -10.76 -0.73
CA VAL A 62 -9.49 -11.61 0.31
C VAL A 62 -10.41 -12.64 -0.34
N GLY A 63 -10.42 -13.85 0.21
CA GLY A 63 -11.33 -14.92 -0.21
C GLY A 63 -10.78 -15.82 -1.32
N VAL A 64 -9.55 -15.58 -1.78
CA VAL A 64 -8.87 -16.49 -2.71
C VAL A 64 -8.65 -17.81 -1.99
N ARG A 65 -9.38 -18.86 -2.41
CA ARG A 65 -9.37 -20.18 -1.75
C ARG A 65 -9.65 -20.13 -0.24
N GLY A 66 -10.47 -19.18 0.21
CA GLY A 66 -10.79 -19.00 1.62
C GLY A 66 -9.68 -18.34 2.45
N THR A 67 -8.65 -17.77 1.82
CA THR A 67 -7.54 -17.08 2.51
C THR A 67 -7.31 -15.67 1.94
N LEU A 68 -6.27 -15.01 2.43
CA LEU A 68 -5.69 -13.78 1.91
C LEU A 68 -4.56 -14.13 0.94
N ALA A 69 -4.47 -13.42 -0.19
CA ALA A 69 -3.37 -13.57 -1.13
C ALA A 69 -2.84 -12.22 -1.58
N HIS A 70 -1.51 -12.09 -1.66
CA HIS A 70 -0.88 -10.97 -2.34
C HIS A 70 -1.13 -11.12 -3.83
N ALA A 71 -1.79 -10.13 -4.44
CA ALA A 71 -2.05 -10.14 -5.86
C ALA A 71 -0.73 -10.01 -6.62
N ASN A 72 -0.54 -10.85 -7.65
CA ASN A 72 0.62 -10.80 -8.55
C ASN A 72 1.97 -10.95 -7.84
N GLN A 73 2.02 -11.59 -6.68
CA GLN A 73 3.28 -11.93 -6.02
C GLN A 73 4.16 -12.78 -6.94
N ASP A 74 5.48 -12.59 -6.84
CA ASP A 74 6.51 -13.29 -7.61
C ASP A 74 6.49 -12.97 -9.12
N PHE A 75 5.69 -11.98 -9.54
CA PHE A 75 5.77 -11.47 -10.91
C PHE A 75 7.06 -10.66 -11.08
N SER A 76 7.64 -10.72 -12.29
CA SER A 76 8.66 -9.75 -12.67
C SER A 76 8.06 -8.35 -12.75
N ALA A 77 8.87 -7.32 -12.53
CA ALA A 77 8.41 -5.93 -12.47
C ALA A 77 7.59 -5.47 -13.70
N ARG A 78 7.89 -6.01 -14.90
CA ARG A 78 7.19 -5.71 -16.15
C ARG A 78 5.98 -6.59 -16.45
N ARG A 79 5.79 -7.71 -15.74
CA ARG A 79 4.70 -8.62 -16.05
C ARG A 79 3.37 -7.96 -15.69
N GLU A 80 2.55 -7.72 -16.71
CA GLU A 80 1.30 -6.96 -16.57
C GLU A 80 0.20 -7.74 -15.82
N GLY A 81 0.17 -9.06 -15.98
CA GLY A 81 -0.89 -9.89 -15.42
C GLY A 81 -2.24 -9.67 -16.09
N TYR A 82 -3.30 -10.17 -15.45
CA TYR A 82 -4.66 -10.04 -15.97
C TYR A 82 -5.07 -8.57 -16.05
N LEU A 83 -5.47 -8.11 -17.24
CA LEU A 83 -5.88 -6.72 -17.52
C LEU A 83 -4.86 -5.66 -17.05
N ALA A 84 -3.57 -5.97 -17.10
CA ALA A 84 -2.49 -5.10 -16.64
C ALA A 84 -2.57 -4.69 -15.15
N ARG A 85 -3.30 -5.45 -14.33
CA ARG A 85 -3.51 -5.15 -12.90
C ARG A 85 -2.24 -5.22 -12.06
N ALA A 86 -1.16 -5.83 -12.53
CA ALA A 86 0.11 -5.90 -11.80
C ALA A 86 0.99 -4.65 -12.01
N VAL A 87 0.63 -3.78 -12.96
CA VAL A 87 1.40 -2.57 -13.33
C VAL A 87 0.56 -1.29 -13.31
N ARG A 88 -0.71 -1.37 -12.88
CA ARG A 88 -1.64 -0.23 -12.85
C ARG A 88 -2.31 -0.02 -11.49
N PRO A 89 -2.37 1.23 -10.99
CA PRO A 89 -3.14 1.62 -9.80
C PRO A 89 -4.54 1.03 -9.81
N GLY A 90 -5.01 0.56 -8.65
CA GLY A 90 -6.30 -0.10 -8.56
C GLY A 90 -6.78 -0.33 -7.13
N ASN A 91 -8.05 -0.69 -7.03
CA ASN A 91 -8.69 -1.03 -5.76
C ASN A 91 -8.46 -2.51 -5.44
N PHE A 92 -8.11 -2.77 -4.19
CA PHE A 92 -7.84 -4.09 -3.63
C PHE A 92 -8.57 -4.24 -2.30
N SER A 93 -8.67 -5.48 -1.81
CA SER A 93 -9.35 -5.75 -0.54
C SER A 93 -8.55 -5.22 0.65
N ALA A 94 -7.22 -5.25 0.58
CA ALA A 94 -6.32 -4.73 1.60
C ALA A 94 -4.95 -4.35 1.01
N VAL A 95 -4.13 -3.68 1.82
CA VAL A 95 -2.71 -3.41 1.55
C VAL A 95 -1.84 -3.93 2.69
N THR A 96 -0.57 -4.19 2.42
CA THR A 96 0.37 -4.68 3.45
C THR A 96 0.73 -3.57 4.45
N GLY A 97 1.12 -3.98 5.65
CA GLY A 97 1.63 -3.07 6.68
C GLY A 97 3.03 -2.51 6.40
N ALA A 98 3.77 -3.11 5.47
CA ALA A 98 5.16 -2.75 5.19
C ALA A 98 5.34 -1.35 4.59
N CYS A 99 4.39 -0.90 3.77
CA CYS A 99 4.35 0.48 3.27
C CYS A 99 2.91 0.88 2.95
N GLN A 100 2.35 1.79 3.75
CA GLN A 100 1.01 2.33 3.54
C GLN A 100 0.92 3.78 4.02
N MET A 101 0.21 4.61 3.26
CA MET A 101 -0.17 5.96 3.65
C MET A 101 -1.66 5.98 4.00
N VAL A 102 -2.03 6.58 5.13
CA VAL A 102 -3.40 6.55 5.64
C VAL A 102 -3.79 7.92 6.16
N ARG A 103 -5.05 8.33 5.97
CA ARG A 103 -5.55 9.56 6.59
C ARG A 103 -5.57 9.39 8.11
N ARG A 104 -5.13 10.40 8.87
CA ARG A 104 -5.07 10.31 10.34
C ARG A 104 -6.43 9.97 10.93
N ASP A 105 -7.50 10.63 10.50
CA ASP A 105 -8.86 10.37 10.99
C ASP A 105 -9.30 8.92 10.75
N VAL A 106 -9.00 8.38 9.57
CA VAL A 106 -9.22 6.97 9.23
C VAL A 106 -8.36 6.05 10.11
N TYR A 107 -7.09 6.38 10.34
CA TYR A 107 -6.22 5.60 11.22
C TYR A 107 -6.72 5.57 12.66
N LEU A 108 -7.15 6.72 13.20
CA LEU A 108 -7.71 6.80 14.56
C LEU A 108 -9.04 6.07 14.66
N LEU A 109 -9.90 6.18 13.65
CA LEU A 109 -11.17 5.47 13.59
C LEU A 109 -10.99 3.96 13.45
N ILE A 110 -10.05 3.52 12.62
CA ILE A 110 -9.93 2.14 12.19
C ILE A 110 -8.82 1.44 12.97
N TYR A 111 -7.59 1.90 13.01
CA TYR A 111 -6.45 1.12 13.52
C TYR A 111 -6.33 1.11 15.04
N ILE A 112 -6.72 2.20 15.72
CA ILE A 112 -6.87 2.14 17.19
C ILE A 112 -8.06 1.23 17.54
N THR A 113 -9.12 1.27 16.75
CA THR A 113 -10.35 0.52 16.99
C THR A 113 -10.27 -0.94 16.53
N ILE A 114 -9.43 -1.31 15.54
CA ILE A 114 -9.25 -2.65 14.94
C ILE A 114 -8.51 -3.65 15.86
N ALA A 115 -8.20 -3.26 17.10
CA ALA A 115 -8.34 -4.19 18.22
C ALA A 115 -9.76 -4.86 18.28
N ARG A 116 -10.71 -4.37 17.47
CA ARG A 116 -12.09 -4.82 17.20
C ARG A 116 -12.52 -4.48 15.74
N TYR A 117 -12.05 -5.25 14.75
CA TYR A 117 -12.73 -5.62 13.47
C TYR A 117 -13.13 -4.60 12.34
N PHE A 118 -12.87 -5.07 11.09
CA PHE A 118 -13.53 -4.86 9.75
C PHE A 118 -13.24 -3.66 8.79
N TYR A 119 -13.60 -3.92 7.52
CA TYR A 119 -13.10 -3.51 6.17
C TYR A 119 -13.75 -2.26 5.49
N ASP A 120 -13.13 -1.79 4.39
CA ASP A 120 -13.70 -1.12 3.17
C ASP A 120 -13.07 0.19 2.63
N LYS A 121 -11.76 0.46 2.78
CA LYS A 121 -11.17 1.71 2.22
C LYS A 121 -9.73 1.62 1.68
N PHE A 122 -9.40 0.60 0.88
CA PHE A 122 -8.02 0.38 0.40
C PHE A 122 -7.81 0.73 -1.08
N VAL A 123 -6.95 1.71 -1.33
CA VAL A 123 -6.44 2.09 -2.65
C VAL A 123 -4.94 1.73 -2.70
N GLN A 124 -4.34 1.60 -3.88
CA GLN A 124 -2.91 1.33 -4.02
C GLN A 124 -2.29 2.34 -5.00
N ALA A 125 -1.17 2.95 -4.59
CA ALA A 125 -0.31 3.75 -5.45
C ALA A 125 0.84 2.88 -5.97
N TYR A 126 1.23 3.13 -7.20
CA TYR A 126 2.36 2.48 -7.82
C TYR A 126 3.57 3.36 -7.62
N ILE A 127 4.68 2.75 -7.20
CA ILE A 127 6.01 3.35 -7.17
C ILE A 127 6.75 2.64 -8.30
N ASN A 128 7.03 3.32 -9.41
CA ASN A 128 7.75 2.70 -10.52
C ASN A 128 8.72 3.69 -11.18
N ARG A 129 10.01 3.37 -11.16
CA ARG A 129 10.96 3.90 -12.13
C ARG A 129 11.68 2.74 -12.77
N TYR A 130 11.35 2.49 -14.03
CA TYR A 130 12.30 1.91 -14.95
C TYR A 130 13.37 2.95 -15.26
N ASN A 131 14.64 2.57 -15.17
CA ASN A 131 15.67 3.21 -15.98
C ASN A 131 16.34 2.11 -16.83
N PRO A 132 16.29 2.19 -18.16
CA PRO A 132 17.10 1.34 -19.03
C PRO A 132 18.45 2.02 -19.24
N ILE A 133 19.49 1.64 -18.50
CA ILE A 133 20.88 1.54 -18.97
C ILE A 133 21.54 0.41 -18.18
#